data_AF-A0A537ZMK5-F1
#
_entry.id   AF-A0A537ZMK5-F1
#
_cell.length_a   1.000
_cell.length_b   1.000
_cell.length_c   1.000
_cell.angle_alpha   90.00
_cell.angle_beta   90.00
_cell.angle_gamma   90.00
#
_symmetry.space_group_name_H-M   'P 1'
#
loop_
_entity.id
_entity.type
_entity.pdbx_description
1 polymer ?
#
loop_
_entity_poly.entity_id
_entity_poly.type
_entity_poly.pdbx_seq_one_letter_code
_entity_poly.pdbx_strand_id
1 'polypeptide(L)'
;MKVIIVGENGRPHELAAALETEGVDVGRPPEGALPAAPADEVGQIARGLIAFEKLFAEDAPDAVLLVSASNLALAAVLAATKAQIPVAGLEQGAHGQDSLSELNRRLIDLLADVRVADDAGTIATSLRDLVAV
;
A
#
# COMPACT_ATOMS: atom_id res chain seq x y z
N MET A 1 -9.47 3.90 12.99
CA MET A 1 -8.20 3.24 12.64
C MET A 1 -7.47 4.13 11.66
N LYS A 2 -6.15 4.20 11.78
CA LYS A 2 -5.27 4.93 10.87
C LYS A 2 -4.71 3.98 9.83
N VAL A 3 -4.88 4.31 8.56
CA VAL A 3 -4.45 3.48 7.43
C VAL A 3 -3.62 4.31 6.48
N ILE A 4 -2.46 3.80 6.08
CA ILE A 4 -1.68 4.41 4.99
C ILE A 4 -2.08 3.77 3.68
N ILE A 5 -2.63 4.58 2.76
CA ILE A 5 -2.96 4.14 1.40
C ILE A 5 -1.77 4.37 0.47
N VAL A 6 -1.36 3.34 -0.28
CA VAL A 6 -0.19 3.38 -1.17
C VAL A 6 -0.57 2.95 -2.58
N GLY A 7 -0.36 3.85 -3.53
CA GLY A 7 -0.50 3.55 -4.96
C GLY A 7 -0.18 4.74 -5.83
N GLU A 8 -0.57 4.67 -7.10
CA GLU A 8 -0.22 5.64 -8.15
C GLU A 8 -1.45 6.07 -8.96
N ASN A 9 -1.25 7.01 -9.89
CA ASN A 9 -2.26 7.43 -10.89
C ASN A 9 -3.58 7.97 -10.32
N GLY A 10 -3.54 8.65 -9.16
CA GLY A 10 -4.71 9.30 -8.55
C GLY A 10 -5.67 8.36 -7.81
N ARG A 11 -5.57 7.04 -8.00
CA ARG A 11 -6.42 6.04 -7.32
C ARG A 11 -6.39 6.15 -5.79
N PRO A 12 -5.24 6.40 -5.13
CA PRO A 12 -5.23 6.61 -3.68
C PRO A 12 -6.09 7.79 -3.24
N HIS A 13 -6.16 8.86 -4.05
CA HIS A 13 -6.91 10.06 -3.70
C HIS A 13 -8.43 9.84 -3.81
N GLU A 14 -8.88 9.15 -4.87
CA GLU A 14 -10.29 8.80 -5.05
C GLU A 14 -10.79 7.90 -3.93
N LEU A 15 -10.01 6.88 -3.57
CA LEU A 15 -10.41 5.91 -2.57
C LEU A 15 -10.34 6.48 -1.15
N ALA A 16 -9.39 7.39 -0.87
CA ALA A 16 -9.26 8.03 0.44
C ALA A 16 -10.57 8.71 0.87
N ALA A 17 -11.19 9.52 0.01
CA ALA A 17 -12.43 10.22 0.33
C ALA A 17 -13.59 9.26 0.65
N ALA A 18 -13.67 8.13 -0.06
CA ALA A 18 -14.68 7.12 0.19
C ALA A 18 -14.43 6.40 1.53
N LEU A 19 -13.18 6.05 1.83
CA LEU A 19 -12.79 5.41 3.09
C LEU A 19 -12.96 6.31 4.31
N GLU A 20 -12.72 7.62 4.16
CA GLU A 20 -12.98 8.62 5.20
C GLU A 20 -14.48 8.67 5.56
N THR A 21 -15.37 8.51 4.58
CA THR A 21 -16.82 8.41 4.81
C THR A 21 -17.19 7.16 5.60
N GLU A 22 -16.41 6.08 5.45
CA GLU A 22 -16.51 4.84 6.22
C GLU A 22 -15.85 4.94 7.61
N GLY A 23 -15.30 6.11 7.98
CA GLY A 23 -14.66 6.33 9.28
C GLY A 23 -13.24 5.79 9.41
N VAL A 24 -12.54 5.61 8.29
CA VAL A 24 -11.10 5.28 8.24
C VAL A 24 -10.31 6.59 8.19
N ASP A 25 -9.32 6.75 9.07
CA ASP A 25 -8.38 7.87 9.01
C ASP A 25 -7.28 7.53 7.99
N VAL A 26 -7.32 8.18 6.82
CA VAL A 26 -6.46 7.84 5.69
C VAL A 26 -5.23 8.74 5.64
N GLY A 27 -4.08 8.19 5.99
CA GLY A 27 -2.79 8.83 5.82
C GLY A 27 -2.16 8.54 4.44
N ARG A 28 -1.13 9.32 4.11
CA ARG A 28 -0.44 9.27 2.81
C ARG A 28 0.95 8.65 2.94
N PRO A 29 1.53 8.15 1.83
CA PRO A 29 2.92 7.70 1.81
C PRO A 29 3.88 8.84 2.22
N PRO A 30 5.07 8.50 2.77
CA PRO A 30 6.01 9.51 3.24
C PRO A 30 6.60 10.35 2.11
N GLU A 31 6.83 11.63 2.39
CA GLU A 31 7.54 12.53 1.47
C GLU A 31 8.94 11.97 1.17
N GLY A 32 9.26 11.80 -0.13
CA GLY A 32 10.53 11.21 -0.59
C GLY A 32 10.49 9.71 -0.91
N ALA A 33 9.41 9.00 -0.56
CA ALA A 33 9.17 7.64 -1.05
C ALA A 33 8.74 7.61 -2.52
N LEU A 34 8.24 8.74 -3.03
CA LEU A 34 7.73 8.87 -4.39
C LEU A 34 8.82 8.53 -5.43
N PRO A 35 8.45 7.79 -6.49
CA PRO A 35 9.41 7.35 -7.49
C PRO A 35 10.08 8.54 -8.18
N ALA A 36 11.39 8.42 -8.45
CA ALA A 36 12.10 9.36 -9.32
C ALA A 36 12.01 8.86 -10.78
N ALA A 37 12.84 9.39 -11.68
CA ALA A 37 12.84 9.05 -13.10
C ALA A 37 12.79 7.52 -13.35
N PRO A 38 12.07 7.07 -14.40
CA PRO A 38 11.71 5.66 -14.66
C PRO A 38 12.89 4.72 -14.97
N ALA A 39 14.13 5.18 -14.98
CA ALA A 39 15.31 4.35 -15.24
C ALA A 39 15.91 3.69 -13.98
N ASP A 40 15.37 3.99 -12.79
CA ASP A 40 15.93 3.57 -11.48
C ASP A 40 14.96 2.69 -10.67
N GLU A 41 14.70 1.47 -11.14
CA GLU A 41 13.77 0.52 -10.48
C GLU A 41 14.17 0.21 -9.03
N VAL A 42 15.43 -0.20 -8.83
CA VAL A 42 15.93 -0.62 -7.51
C VAL A 42 16.09 0.58 -6.57
N GLY A 43 16.59 1.72 -7.06
CA GLY A 43 16.76 2.91 -6.22
C GLY A 43 15.44 3.55 -5.80
N GLN A 44 14.36 3.40 -6.58
CA GLN A 44 13.02 3.74 -6.14
C GLN A 44 12.58 2.87 -4.95
N ILE A 45 12.74 1.55 -5.06
CA ILE A 45 12.39 0.61 -3.97
C ILE A 45 13.21 0.94 -2.72
N ALA A 46 14.52 1.12 -2.84
CA ALA A 46 15.41 1.39 -1.71
C ALA A 46 15.05 2.68 -0.96
N ARG A 47 14.73 3.76 -1.68
CA ARG A 47 14.26 5.02 -1.06
C ARG A 47 12.92 4.85 -0.39
N GLY A 48 12.00 4.13 -1.03
CA GLY A 48 10.70 3.77 -0.44
C GLY A 48 10.88 3.02 0.88
N LEU A 49 11.73 2.00 0.92
CA LEU A 49 11.99 1.20 2.12
C LEU A 49 12.44 2.06 3.30
N ILE A 50 13.44 2.93 3.09
CA ILE A 50 13.97 3.83 4.12
C ILE A 50 12.89 4.81 4.60
N ALA A 51 12.12 5.38 3.67
CA ALA A 51 11.09 6.37 3.99
C ALA A 51 9.91 5.73 4.76
N PHE A 52 9.45 4.55 4.36
CA PHE A 52 8.40 3.82 5.07
C PHE A 52 8.87 3.32 6.43
N GLU A 53 10.08 2.78 6.55
CA GLU A 53 10.64 2.37 7.84
C GLU A 53 10.65 3.52 8.84
N LYS A 54 11.09 4.71 8.40
CA LYS A 54 11.06 5.92 9.24
C LYS A 54 9.63 6.31 9.63
N LEU A 55 8.70 6.36 8.67
CA LEU A 55 7.30 6.71 8.95
C LEU A 55 6.67 5.75 9.96
N PHE A 56 6.87 4.44 9.79
CA PHE A 56 6.30 3.42 10.66
C PHE A 56 6.92 3.46 12.06
N ALA A 57 8.19 3.83 12.19
CA ALA A 57 8.84 4.01 13.49
C ALA A 57 8.36 5.28 14.23
N GLU A 58 8.06 6.35 13.50
CA GLU A 58 7.60 7.62 14.08
C GLU A 58 6.10 7.63 14.42
N ASP A 59 5.28 7.06 13.54
CA ASP A 59 3.82 7.18 13.59
C ASP A 59 3.14 5.99 12.89
N ALA A 60 3.28 4.81 13.52
CA ALA A 60 2.78 3.54 13.02
C ALA A 60 1.27 3.57 12.72
N PRO A 61 0.84 3.20 11.49
CA PRO A 61 -0.58 2.98 11.21
C PRO A 61 -1.07 1.64 11.77
N ASP A 62 -2.40 1.51 11.88
CA ASP A 62 -3.05 0.25 12.22
C ASP A 62 -2.96 -0.77 11.06
N ALA A 63 -2.94 -0.28 9.81
CA ALA A 63 -2.77 -1.10 8.61
C ALA A 63 -2.23 -0.30 7.41
N VAL A 64 -1.75 -1.01 6.39
CA VAL A 64 -1.39 -0.46 5.07
C VAL A 64 -2.34 -1.01 4.00
N LEU A 65 -2.85 -0.12 3.15
CA LEU A 65 -3.69 -0.48 2.00
C LEU A 65 -2.94 -0.23 0.68
N LEU A 66 -2.67 -1.30 -0.07
CA LEU A 66 -1.98 -1.24 -1.36
C LEU A 66 -2.99 -1.23 -2.51
N VAL A 67 -2.96 -0.19 -3.32
CA VAL A 67 -3.91 0.02 -4.45
C VAL A 67 -3.22 0.02 -5.81
N SER A 68 -1.99 -0.50 -5.89
CA SER A 68 -1.22 -0.63 -7.14
C SER A 68 -0.18 -1.74 -7.03
N ALA A 69 0.53 -2.01 -8.14
CA ALA A 69 1.67 -2.93 -8.20
C ALA A 69 2.99 -2.19 -8.49
N SER A 70 3.11 -0.93 -8.06
CA SER A 70 4.30 -0.11 -8.30
C SER A 70 5.46 -0.46 -7.37
N ASN A 71 6.64 0.08 -7.68
CA ASN A 71 7.82 -0.02 -6.80
C ASN A 71 7.56 0.59 -5.41
N LEU A 72 6.76 1.66 -5.34
CA LEU A 72 6.34 2.27 -4.08
C LEU A 72 5.48 1.29 -3.27
N ALA A 73 4.53 0.59 -3.91
CA ALA A 73 3.71 -0.42 -3.25
C ALA A 73 4.54 -1.63 -2.79
N LEU A 74 5.53 -2.06 -3.58
CA LEU A 74 6.46 -3.12 -3.18
C LEU A 74 7.30 -2.70 -1.96
N ALA A 75 7.81 -1.47 -1.95
CA ALA A 75 8.56 -0.95 -0.81
C ALA A 75 7.68 -0.89 0.45
N ALA A 76 6.43 -0.44 0.31
CA ALA A 76 5.47 -0.37 1.42
C ALA A 76 5.19 -1.74 2.02
N VAL A 77 4.90 -2.76 1.21
CA VAL A 77 4.62 -4.11 1.73
C VAL A 77 5.82 -4.69 2.46
N LEU A 78 7.02 -4.55 1.89
CA LEU A 78 8.25 -5.07 2.52
C LEU A 78 8.52 -4.39 3.86
N ALA A 79 8.40 -3.06 3.94
CA ALA A 79 8.58 -2.32 5.17
C ALA A 79 7.50 -2.67 6.22
N ALA A 80 6.22 -2.74 5.81
CA ALA A 80 5.11 -3.06 6.69
C ALA A 80 5.22 -4.48 7.26
N THR A 81 5.56 -5.47 6.42
CA THR A 81 5.83 -6.84 6.87
C THR A 81 6.93 -6.88 7.93
N LYS A 82 8.03 -6.12 7.77
CA LYS A 82 9.11 -6.08 8.76
C LYS A 82 8.71 -5.35 10.05
N ALA A 83 7.86 -4.33 9.95
CA ALA A 83 7.30 -3.61 11.08
C ALA A 83 6.13 -4.35 11.77
N GLN A 84 5.71 -5.51 11.24
CA GLN A 84 4.54 -6.27 11.71
C GLN A 84 3.24 -5.45 11.65
N ILE A 85 3.13 -4.60 10.63
CA ILE A 85 1.92 -3.84 10.34
C ILE A 85 1.10 -4.64 9.33
N PRO A 86 -0.20 -4.92 9.61
CA PRO A 86 -1.05 -5.65 8.69
C PRO A 86 -1.21 -4.95 7.34
N VAL A 87 -1.26 -5.74 6.27
CA VAL A 87 -1.34 -5.25 4.89
C VAL A 87 -2.56 -5.83 4.17
N ALA A 88 -3.44 -4.95 3.69
CA ALA A 88 -4.46 -5.28 2.72
C ALA A 88 -4.02 -4.82 1.33
N GLY A 89 -4.26 -5.64 0.30
CA GLY A 89 -4.05 -5.25 -1.08
C GLY A 89 -5.32 -5.35 -1.91
N LEU A 90 -5.58 -4.37 -2.77
CA LEU A 90 -6.67 -4.42 -3.75
C LEU A 90 -6.47 -5.56 -4.75
N GLU A 91 -7.49 -6.37 -4.95
CA GLU A 91 -7.58 -7.32 -6.05
C GLU A 91 -7.40 -6.58 -7.38
N GLN A 92 -6.35 -6.92 -8.11
CA GLN A 92 -6.09 -6.32 -9.41
C GLN A 92 -6.64 -7.21 -10.50
N GLY A 93 -7.70 -6.75 -11.17
CA GLY A 93 -8.41 -7.50 -12.21
C GLY A 93 -7.64 -7.68 -13.53
N ALA A 94 -6.49 -7.02 -13.70
CA ALA A 94 -5.65 -7.14 -14.89
C ALA A 94 -4.19 -7.46 -14.52
N HIS A 95 -3.54 -8.22 -15.40
CA HIS A 95 -2.09 -8.45 -15.33
C HIS A 95 -1.39 -7.10 -15.56
N GLY A 96 -0.32 -6.87 -14.80
CA GLY A 96 0.58 -5.72 -14.88
C GLY A 96 0.96 -5.40 -16.32
N GLN A 97 1.10 -4.10 -16.57
CA GLN A 97 1.31 -3.56 -17.92
C GLN A 97 2.65 -3.99 -18.52
N ASP A 98 3.61 -4.36 -17.67
CA ASP A 98 4.93 -4.83 -18.03
C ASP A 98 5.41 -5.94 -17.07
N SER A 99 6.55 -6.57 -17.39
CA SER A 99 7.09 -7.68 -16.59
C SER A 99 7.58 -7.26 -15.19
N LEU A 100 7.88 -5.99 -14.96
CA LEU A 100 8.39 -5.48 -13.68
C LEU A 100 7.23 -5.24 -12.70
N SER A 101 6.19 -4.56 -13.15
CA SER A 101 4.93 -4.41 -12.42
C SER A 101 4.27 -5.77 -12.13
N GLU A 102 4.39 -6.73 -13.04
CA GLU A 102 3.96 -8.12 -12.79
C GLU A 102 4.77 -8.82 -11.70
N LEU A 103 6.09 -8.62 -11.66
CA LEU A 103 6.94 -9.14 -10.58
C LEU A 103 6.52 -8.54 -9.23
N ASN A 104 6.35 -7.22 -9.19
CA ASN A 104 5.91 -6.52 -7.99
C ASN A 104 4.54 -7.01 -7.53
N ARG A 105 3.58 -7.19 -8.46
CA ARG A 105 2.25 -7.74 -8.14
C ARG A 105 2.35 -9.09 -7.46
N ARG A 106 3.14 -10.03 -8.02
CA ARG A 106 3.30 -11.37 -7.45
C ARG A 106 3.89 -11.34 -6.04
N LEU A 107 4.86 -10.46 -5.80
CA LEU A 107 5.47 -10.29 -4.49
C LEU A 107 4.51 -9.64 -3.50
N ILE A 108 3.74 -8.64 -3.93
CA ILE A 108 2.70 -7.99 -3.13
C ILE A 108 1.59 -8.99 -2.78
N ASP A 109 1.10 -9.76 -3.76
CA ASP A 109 0.07 -10.77 -3.54
C ASP A 109 0.54 -11.86 -2.57
N LEU A 110 1.84 -12.17 -2.55
CA LEU A 110 2.43 -13.14 -1.61
C LEU A 110 2.56 -12.57 -0.19
N LEU A 111 2.82 -11.28 -0.05
CA LEU A 111 3.16 -10.64 1.23
C LEU A 111 1.98 -9.93 1.89
N ALA A 112 0.92 -9.59 1.14
CA ALA A 112 -0.29 -9.02 1.71
C ALA A 112 -1.05 -10.07 2.52
N ASP A 113 -1.54 -9.69 3.69
CA ASP A 113 -2.29 -10.57 4.59
C ASP A 113 -3.69 -10.88 4.05
N VAL A 114 -4.30 -9.92 3.35
CA VAL A 114 -5.61 -10.07 2.74
C VAL A 114 -5.71 -9.37 1.38
N ARG A 115 -6.47 -9.97 0.46
CA ARG A 115 -6.86 -9.39 -0.81
C ARG A 115 -8.31 -8.91 -0.74
N VAL A 116 -8.56 -7.69 -1.17
CA VAL A 116 -9.86 -7.02 -1.00
C VAL A 116 -10.38 -6.48 -2.32
N ALA A 117 -11.68 -6.57 -2.55
CA ALA A 117 -12.33 -6.00 -3.71
C ALA A 117 -12.24 -4.46 -3.69
N ASP A 118 -12.23 -3.84 -4.87
CA ASP A 118 -12.12 -2.39 -5.04
C ASP A 118 -13.45 -1.66 -4.78
N ASP A 119 -13.91 -1.76 -3.52
CA ASP A 119 -15.12 -1.16 -2.97
C ASP A 119 -14.85 -0.65 -1.55
N ALA A 120 -15.13 0.62 -1.27
CA ALA A 120 -14.74 1.26 -0.02
C ALA A 120 -15.34 0.59 1.23
N GLY A 121 -16.60 0.14 1.17
CA GLY A 121 -17.25 -0.54 2.29
C GLY A 121 -16.63 -1.91 2.57
N THR A 122 -16.35 -2.67 1.51
CA THR A 122 -15.67 -3.97 1.58
C THR A 122 -14.25 -3.82 2.13
N ILE A 123 -13.52 -2.81 1.67
CA ILE A 123 -12.16 -2.50 2.14
C ILE A 123 -12.18 -2.12 3.62
N ALA A 124 -13.06 -1.20 4.02
CA ALA A 124 -13.16 -0.77 5.41
C ALA A 124 -13.51 -1.93 6.34
N THR A 125 -14.41 -2.84 5.93
CA THR A 125 -14.74 -4.04 6.70
C THR A 125 -13.54 -4.97 6.82
N SER A 126 -12.88 -5.26 5.71
CA SER A 126 -11.70 -6.15 5.68
C SER A 126 -10.54 -5.61 6.52
N LEU A 127 -10.33 -4.29 6.51
CA LEU A 127 -9.32 -3.63 7.34
C LEU A 127 -9.66 -3.73 8.85
N ARG A 128 -10.95 -3.63 9.23
CA ARG A 128 -11.38 -3.83 10.63
C ARG A 128 -11.09 -5.25 11.08
N ASP A 129 -11.44 -6.23 10.26
CA ASP A 129 -11.23 -7.64 10.55
C ASP A 129 -9.74 -7.96 10.66
N LEU A 130 -8.92 -7.38 9.76
CA LEU A 130 -7.47 -7.57 9.73
C LEU A 130 -6.77 -7.01 10.99
N VAL A 131 -7.23 -5.85 11.49
CA VAL A 131 -6.65 -5.19 12.68
C VAL A 131 -7.14 -5.84 13.99
N ALA A 132 -8.25 -6.58 13.97
CA ALA A 132 -8.83 -7.21 15.16
C ALA A 132 -8.15 -8.54 15.58
N VAL A 133 -7.18 -9.04 14.79
CA VAL A 133 -6.43 -10.29 15.01
C VAL A 133 -5.10 -10.01 15.71
#